data_AF-X0W0P7-F1
#
_entry.id   AF-X0W0P7-F1
#
_cell.length_a   1.000
_cell.length_b   1.000
_cell.length_c   1.000
_cell.angle_alpha   90.00
_cell.angle_beta   90.00
_cell.angle_gamma   90.00
#
_symmetry.space_group_name_H-M   'P 1'
#
loop_
_entity.id
_entity.type
_entity.pdbx_description
1 polymer ?
#
loop_
_entity_poly.entity_id
_entity_poly.type
_entity_poly.pdbx_seq_one_letter_code
_entity_poly.pdbx_strand_id
1 'polypeptide(L)'
;SQILYGQNGATYDADMDDLMIIAQELNNFRQGLGTIIGDADLSDYVDDDDLSLMLTNWNASTDYFNFGDFDSSGYIDDDDLSLILTNWNAGSAGSAATPEPATMSLLALGALAVLRRRK
;
A
#
# COMPACT_ATOMS: atom_id res chain seq x y z
N SER A 1 -14.42 -20.43 30.67
CA SER A 1 -13.54 -19.83 29.65
C SER A 1 -12.39 -20.76 29.39
N GLN A 2 -12.20 -21.22 28.15
CA GLN A 2 -11.05 -22.04 27.77
C GLN A 2 -9.94 -21.10 27.30
N ILE A 3 -8.78 -21.16 27.94
CA ILE A 3 -7.58 -20.43 27.55
C ILE A 3 -6.83 -21.31 26.55
N LEU A 4 -6.71 -20.86 25.30
CA LEU A 4 -5.84 -21.49 24.30
C LEU A 4 -4.41 -20.98 24.52
N TYR A 5 -3.48 -21.89 24.81
CA TYR A 5 -2.07 -21.54 24.97
C TYR A 5 -1.40 -21.32 23.61
N GLY A 6 -0.91 -20.10 23.36
CA GLY A 6 0.00 -19.81 22.27
C GLY A 6 1.40 -20.42 22.52
N GLN A 7 2.06 -20.88 21.46
CA GLN A 7 3.40 -21.52 21.49
C GLN A 7 4.52 -20.66 22.11
N ASN A 8 4.26 -19.37 22.39
CA ASN A 8 5.20 -18.42 22.99
C ASN A 8 4.87 -18.02 24.44
N GLY A 9 3.91 -18.68 25.09
CA GLY A 9 3.52 -18.35 26.47
C GLY A 9 2.73 -17.04 26.62
N ALA A 10 2.41 -16.35 25.52
CA ALA A 10 1.38 -15.34 25.49
C ALA A 10 0.02 -16.03 25.67
N THR A 11 -0.67 -15.71 26.76
CA THR A 11 -2.11 -15.96 26.86
C THR A 11 -2.76 -14.97 25.92
N TYR A 12 -3.16 -15.44 24.74
CA TYR A 12 -4.05 -14.67 23.89
C TYR A 12 -5.43 -14.77 24.54
N ASP A 13 -5.80 -13.79 25.37
CA ASP A 13 -7.16 -13.69 25.83
C ASP A 13 -8.01 -13.04 24.73
N ALA A 14 -9.25 -13.48 24.56
CA ALA A 14 -10.13 -12.90 23.54
C ALA A 14 -10.66 -11.53 24.02
N ASP A 15 -9.79 -10.68 24.54
CA ASP A 15 -10.11 -9.33 24.93
C ASP A 15 -10.04 -8.39 23.71
N MET A 16 -10.40 -7.13 23.93
CA MET A 16 -10.48 -6.16 22.84
C MET A 16 -9.10 -5.81 22.29
N ASP A 17 -8.04 -5.94 23.08
CA ASP A 17 -6.68 -5.54 22.70
C ASP A 17 -6.09 -6.56 21.74
N ASP A 18 -6.30 -7.86 21.99
CA ASP A 18 -5.90 -8.93 21.07
C ASP A 18 -6.67 -8.87 19.74
N LEU A 19 -7.96 -8.52 19.76
CA LEU A 19 -8.74 -8.29 18.54
C LEU A 19 -8.24 -7.09 17.73
N MET A 20 -7.83 -6.01 18.41
CA MET A 20 -7.26 -4.84 17.76
C MET A 20 -5.88 -5.13 17.16
N ILE A 21 -5.06 -5.93 17.84
CA ILE A 21 -3.77 -6.39 17.31
C ILE A 21 -3.99 -7.24 16.05
N ILE A 22 -4.92 -8.20 16.08
CA ILE A 22 -5.23 -9.02 14.91
C ILE A 22 -5.79 -8.18 13.76
N ALA A 23 -6.69 -7.22 14.03
CA ALA A 23 -7.21 -6.32 13.01
C ALA A 23 -6.11 -5.46 12.36
N GLN A 24 -5.15 -4.98 13.16
CA GLN A 24 -3.99 -4.23 12.67
C GLN A 24 -3.09 -5.09 11.78
N GLU A 25 -2.76 -6.31 12.21
CA GLU A 25 -1.96 -7.25 11.43
C GLU A 25 -2.65 -7.66 10.12
N LEU A 26 -3.97 -7.83 10.14
CA LEU A 26 -4.75 -8.08 8.92
C LEU A 26 -4.73 -6.89 7.96
N ASN A 27 -4.82 -5.66 8.48
CA ASN A 27 -4.69 -4.47 7.65
C ASN A 27 -3.29 -4.37 7.04
N ASN A 28 -2.23 -4.62 7.82
CA ASN A 28 -0.87 -4.60 7.32
C ASN A 28 -0.63 -5.65 6.22
N PHE A 29 -1.21 -6.84 6.37
CA PHE A 29 -1.15 -7.88 5.33
C PHE A 29 -1.89 -7.46 4.06
N ARG A 30 -3.06 -6.81 4.18
CA ARG A 30 -3.84 -6.32 3.03
C ARG A 30 -3.13 -5.22 2.25
N GLN A 31 -2.48 -4.29 2.95
CA GLN A 31 -1.67 -3.19 2.37
C GLN A 31 -0.31 -3.66 1.82
N GLY A 32 0.03 -4.95 1.94
CA GLY A 32 1.26 -5.50 1.37
C GLY A 32 1.02 -6.34 0.13
N LEU A 33 -0.24 -6.55 -0.25
CA LEU A 33 -0.64 -7.49 -1.29
C LEU A 33 -1.18 -6.84 -2.57
N GLY A 34 -1.36 -5.51 -2.64
CA GLY A 34 -1.84 -4.83 -3.84
C GLY A 34 -3.08 -5.49 -4.44
N THR A 35 -4.19 -5.48 -3.68
CA THR A 35 -5.40 -6.26 -4.05
C THR A 35 -6.49 -5.41 -4.69
N ILE A 36 -6.17 -4.18 -5.08
CA ILE A 36 -7.13 -3.29 -5.72
C ILE A 36 -7.25 -3.74 -7.18
N ILE A 37 -8.48 -3.98 -7.63
CA ILE A 37 -8.73 -4.30 -9.04
C ILE A 37 -8.26 -3.11 -9.89
N GLY A 38 -7.37 -3.38 -10.85
CA GLY A 38 -6.76 -2.36 -11.70
C GLY A 38 -5.38 -1.87 -11.25
N ASP A 39 -4.88 -2.29 -10.08
CA ASP A 39 -3.53 -1.97 -9.56
C ASP A 39 -2.54 -3.05 -10.02
N ALA A 40 -2.08 -2.95 -11.27
CA ALA A 40 -1.21 -3.94 -11.91
C ALA A 40 0.22 -3.92 -11.36
N ASP A 41 0.70 -2.75 -10.95
CA ASP A 41 2.07 -2.58 -10.44
C ASP A 41 2.21 -2.79 -8.93
N LEU A 42 1.08 -3.01 -8.23
CA LEU A 42 0.95 -3.27 -6.80
C LEU A 42 1.44 -2.08 -5.96
N SER A 43 1.17 -0.86 -6.42
CA SER A 43 1.49 0.38 -5.72
C SER A 43 0.45 0.78 -4.65
N ASP A 44 -0.60 -0.03 -4.47
CA ASP A 44 -1.80 0.27 -3.69
C ASP A 44 -2.56 1.50 -4.20
N TYR A 45 -2.39 1.87 -5.48
CA TYR A 45 -3.05 3.01 -6.09
C TYR A 45 -3.29 2.77 -7.58
N VAL A 46 -4.52 2.99 -8.05
CA VAL A 46 -4.86 2.78 -9.47
C VAL A 46 -4.69 4.08 -10.26
N ASP A 47 -3.70 4.13 -11.15
CA ASP A 47 -3.40 5.31 -11.97
C ASP A 47 -2.91 5.01 -13.40
N ASP A 48 -2.20 5.97 -14.01
CA ASP A 48 -1.72 5.86 -15.38
C ASP A 48 -0.56 4.88 -15.56
N ASP A 49 0.18 4.56 -14.50
CA ASP A 49 1.23 3.54 -14.55
C ASP A 49 0.60 2.14 -14.74
N ASP A 50 -0.50 1.84 -14.06
CA ASP A 50 -1.25 0.59 -14.25
C ASP A 50 -1.84 0.45 -15.65
N LEU A 51 -2.43 1.54 -16.14
CA LEU A 51 -2.99 1.59 -17.50
C LEU A 51 -1.90 1.37 -18.54
N SER A 52 -0.73 1.99 -18.37
CA SER A 52 0.42 1.82 -19.25
C SER A 52 0.92 0.38 -19.25
N LEU A 53 0.92 -0.27 -18.09
CA LEU A 53 1.30 -1.68 -17.96
C LEU A 53 0.31 -2.59 -18.70
N MET A 54 -0.99 -2.44 -18.45
CA MET A 54 -2.04 -3.21 -19.13
C MET A 54 -1.96 -3.03 -20.66
N LEU A 55 -1.79 -1.79 -21.14
CA LEU A 55 -1.68 -1.49 -22.58
C LEU A 55 -0.42 -2.10 -23.23
N THR A 56 0.65 -2.31 -22.46
CA THR A 56 1.86 -3.00 -22.95
C THR A 56 1.58 -4.47 -23.27
N ASN A 57 0.60 -5.08 -22.60
CA ASN A 57 0.16 -6.46 -22.82
C ASN A 57 -1.18 -6.56 -23.55
N TRP A 58 -1.65 -5.47 -24.18
CA TRP A 58 -2.95 -5.45 -24.84
C TRP A 58 -3.12 -6.61 -25.81
N ASN A 59 -4.30 -7.25 -25.79
CA ASN A 59 -4.65 -8.36 -26.68
C ASN A 59 -3.73 -9.59 -26.53
N ALA A 60 -3.07 -9.73 -25.37
CA ALA A 60 -2.32 -10.92 -24.99
C ALA A 60 -3.21 -11.93 -24.25
N SER A 61 -2.90 -13.22 -24.39
CA SER A 61 -3.51 -14.28 -23.60
C SER A 61 -2.65 -14.57 -22.37
N THR A 62 -3.18 -14.29 -21.19
CA THR A 62 -2.50 -14.48 -19.90
C THR A 62 -3.52 -14.49 -18.78
N ASP A 63 -3.26 -15.25 -17.72
CA ASP A 63 -4.07 -15.27 -16.50
C ASP A 63 -3.42 -14.44 -15.37
N TYR A 64 -2.44 -13.58 -15.74
CA TYR A 64 -1.63 -12.84 -14.78
C TYR A 64 -2.23 -11.45 -14.53
N PHE A 65 -2.73 -11.25 -13.31
CA PHE A 65 -3.27 -9.96 -12.86
C PHE A 65 -2.29 -8.81 -13.06
N ASN A 66 -1.02 -9.01 -12.71
CA ASN A 66 0.03 -8.01 -12.86
C ASN A 66 0.40 -7.73 -14.32
N PHE A 67 -0.19 -8.42 -15.29
CA PHE A 67 -0.03 -8.13 -16.72
C PHE A 67 -1.24 -7.36 -17.27
N GLY A 68 -2.35 -7.30 -16.54
CA GLY A 68 -3.56 -6.58 -16.93
C GLY A 68 -4.82 -7.43 -17.05
N ASP A 69 -4.79 -8.73 -16.78
CA ASP A 69 -6.01 -9.59 -16.73
C ASP A 69 -6.63 -9.50 -15.32
N PHE A 70 -7.47 -8.49 -15.13
CA PHE A 70 -8.09 -8.19 -13.84
C PHE A 70 -9.41 -8.93 -13.62
N ASP A 71 -10.07 -9.35 -14.71
CA ASP A 71 -11.32 -10.12 -14.65
C ASP A 71 -11.10 -11.65 -14.66
N SER A 72 -9.84 -12.09 -14.83
CA SER A 72 -9.42 -13.49 -14.89
C SER A 72 -10.03 -14.27 -16.07
N SER A 73 -10.27 -13.58 -17.19
CA SER A 73 -10.76 -14.19 -18.42
C SER A 73 -9.68 -14.96 -19.19
N GLY A 74 -8.40 -14.73 -18.86
CA GLY A 74 -7.25 -15.26 -19.57
C GLY A 74 -6.88 -14.43 -20.81
N TYR A 75 -7.45 -13.22 -20.95
CA TYR A 75 -7.24 -12.35 -22.09
C TYR A 75 -7.30 -10.88 -21.68
N ILE A 76 -6.41 -10.05 -22.22
CA ILE A 76 -6.38 -8.61 -21.90
C ILE A 76 -7.13 -7.82 -22.96
N ASP A 77 -8.28 -7.24 -22.60
CA ASP A 77 -9.13 -6.47 -23.51
C ASP A 77 -9.88 -5.28 -22.86
N ASP A 78 -11.00 -4.86 -23.47
CA ASP A 78 -11.79 -3.71 -23.03
C ASP A 78 -12.56 -3.95 -21.72
N ASP A 79 -12.77 -5.20 -21.31
CA ASP A 79 -13.34 -5.53 -20.01
C ASP A 79 -12.35 -5.19 -18.88
N ASP A 80 -11.06 -5.49 -19.06
CA ASP A 80 -9.99 -5.10 -18.11
C ASP A 80 -9.78 -3.59 -18.04
N LEU A 81 -9.82 -2.93 -19.20
CA LEU A 81 -9.75 -1.46 -19.25
C LEU A 81 -10.92 -0.85 -18.46
N SER A 82 -12.11 -1.41 -18.58
CA SER A 82 -13.28 -0.95 -17.84
C SER A 82 -13.09 -1.10 -16.33
N LEU A 83 -12.35 -2.12 -15.88
CA LEU A 83 -12.00 -2.32 -14.48
C LEU A 83 -11.01 -1.28 -13.96
N ILE A 84 -9.96 -0.93 -14.71
CA ILE A 84 -9.05 0.19 -14.36
C ILE A 84 -9.86 1.48 -14.23
N LEU A 85 -10.68 1.82 -15.23
CA LEU A 85 -11.43 3.08 -15.25
C LEU A 85 -12.45 3.16 -14.12
N THR A 86 -13.05 2.03 -13.75
CA THR A 86 -14.00 1.94 -12.62
C THR A 86 -13.31 2.20 -11.28
N ASN A 87 -12.05 1.78 -11.15
CA ASN A 87 -11.27 1.91 -9.92
C ASN A 87 -10.26 3.05 -9.97
N TRP A 88 -10.36 3.97 -10.94
CA TRP A 88 -9.39 5.05 -11.09
C TRP A 88 -9.24 5.91 -9.83
N ASN A 89 -8.00 6.18 -9.41
CA ASN A 89 -7.63 6.81 -8.14
C ASN A 89 -8.11 6.06 -6.88
N ALA A 90 -8.45 4.77 -6.97
CA ALA A 90 -8.70 3.95 -5.80
C ALA A 90 -7.38 3.64 -5.08
N GLY A 91 -7.46 3.51 -3.76
CA GLY A 91 -6.31 3.17 -2.92
C GLY A 91 -5.67 4.38 -2.25
N SER A 92 -4.44 4.18 -1.80
CA SER A 92 -3.63 5.21 -1.14
C SER A 92 -2.32 5.31 -1.88
N ALA A 93 -2.19 6.31 -2.75
CA ALA A 93 -0.93 6.66 -3.39
C ALA A 93 0.18 6.61 -2.34
N GLY A 94 1.13 5.70 -2.51
CA GLY A 94 2.24 5.51 -1.60
C GLY A 94 2.81 6.88 -1.23
N SER A 95 2.91 7.18 0.06
CA SER A 95 3.49 8.46 0.50
C SER A 95 4.92 8.53 0.02
N ALA A 96 5.14 9.14 -1.14
CA ALA A 96 6.48 9.45 -1.62
C ALA A 96 7.17 10.18 -0.47
N ALA A 97 8.25 9.59 0.04
CA ALA A 97 8.99 10.16 1.17
C ALA A 97 9.47 11.55 0.76
N THR A 98 8.72 12.58 1.13
CA THR A 98 9.12 13.96 0.88
C THR A 98 10.40 14.17 1.67
N PRO A 99 11.55 14.45 1.02
CA PRO A 99 12.78 14.69 1.75
C PRO A 99 12.52 15.76 2.80
N GLU A 100 12.83 15.46 4.06
CA GLU A 100 12.61 16.38 5.17
C GLU A 100 13.16 17.76 4.78
N PRO A 101 12.36 18.83 4.83
CA PRO A 101 12.81 20.13 4.38
C PRO A 101 14.08 20.50 5.12
N ALA A 102 15.20 20.66 4.40
CA ALA A 102 16.49 21.06 4.97
C ALA A 102 16.40 22.36 5.79
N THR A 103 15.32 23.11 5.65
CA THR A 103 14.92 24.23 6.51
C THR A 103 14.83 23.87 7.98
N MET A 104 14.39 22.67 8.36
CA MET A 104 14.38 22.24 9.78
C MET A 104 15.80 22.11 10.33
N SER A 105 16.69 21.48 9.58
CA SER A 105 18.10 21.35 9.92
C SER A 105 18.80 22.72 9.97
N LEU A 106 18.55 23.59 8.98
CA LEU A 106 19.07 24.95 8.95
C LEU A 106 18.55 25.84 10.08
N LEU A 107 17.26 25.70 10.44
CA LEU A 107 16.66 26.44 11.55
C LEU A 107 17.23 25.98 12.89
N ALA A 108 17.41 24.67 13.09
CA ALA A 108 18.03 24.12 14.29
C ALA A 108 19.49 24.58 14.42
N LEU A 109 20.27 24.53 13.34
CA LEU A 109 21.65 25.02 13.30
C LEU A 109 21.73 26.55 13.52
N GLY A 110 20.82 27.31 12.91
CA GLY A 110 20.70 28.76 13.10
C GLY A 110 20.35 29.12 14.55
N ALA A 111 19.40 28.41 15.16
CA ALA A 111 19.03 28.59 16.56
C ALA A 111 20.20 28.29 17.51
N LEU A 112 20.94 27.20 17.26
CA LEU A 112 22.16 26.86 18.01
C LEU A 112 23.25 27.93 17.87
N ALA A 113 23.47 28.46 16.66
CA ALA A 113 24.44 29.52 16.41
C ALA A 113 24.08 30.82 17.15
N VAL A 114 22.79 31.19 17.20
CA VAL A 114 22.31 32.36 17.94
C VAL A 114 22.48 32.16 19.45
N LEU A 115 22.13 30.98 19.98
CA LEU A 115 22.28 30.68 21.41
C LEU A 115 23.74 30.69 21.86
N ARG A 116 24.66 30.18 21.04
CA ARG A 116 26.10 30.21 21.32
C ARG A 116 26.68 31.62 21.33
N ARG A 117 26.08 32.57 20.61
CA ARG A 117 26.51 33.97 20.58
C ARG A 117 25.97 34.79 21.76
N ARG A 118 24.97 34.26 22.48
CA ARG A 118 24.33 34.91 23.65
C ARG A 118 24.87 34.43 24.99
N LYS A 119 25.67 33.36 25.01
CA LYS A 119 26.51 32.96 26.15
C LYS A 119 27.89 33.61 26.00
#